data_AF-A0AA37UUY0-F1
#
_entry.id   AF-A0AA37UUY0-F1
#
_cell.length_a   1.000
_cell.length_b   1.000
_cell.length_c   1.000
_cell.angle_alpha   90.00
_cell.angle_beta   90.00
_cell.angle_gamma   90.00
#
_symmetry.space_group_name_H-M   'P 1'
#
loop_
_entity.id
_entity.type
_entity.pdbx_description
1 polymer ?
#
loop_
_entity_poly.entity_id
_entity_poly.type
_entity_poly.pdbx_seq_one_letter_code
_entity_poly.pdbx_strand_id
1 'polypeptide(L)'
;MRGVSFEYRHKVDTPRWRETWDRCIEIGSWVPAFLWGVIFANLVRGVEISDMQYVGGLAAIFDPFALLGGLVTLSLFLTHGAVFLALKTAGDYQRRAMALAPRLAVPSALVTVVWAVWAQAAHARQGWTWGSWRSSSSRSPESS
;
A
#
# COMPACT_ATOMS: atom_id res chain seq x y z
N MET A 1 17.95 -9.05 -1.02
CA MET A 1 17.95 -10.47 -0.59
C MET A 1 17.77 -11.47 -1.73
N ARG A 2 16.92 -11.21 -2.74
CA ARG A 2 16.62 -12.14 -3.86
C ARG A 2 17.83 -12.78 -4.56
N GLY A 3 18.92 -12.03 -4.80
CA GLY A 3 20.11 -12.54 -5.53
C GLY A 3 20.90 -13.62 -4.79
N VAL A 4 21.16 -13.44 -3.49
CA VAL A 4 21.93 -14.40 -2.67
C VAL A 4 21.12 -15.67 -2.41
N SER A 5 19.79 -15.56 -2.33
CA SER A 5 18.88 -16.69 -2.09
C SER A 5 18.84 -17.70 -3.23
N PHE A 6 18.92 -17.23 -4.48
CA PHE A 6 18.98 -18.14 -5.63
C PHE A 6 20.32 -18.88 -5.71
N GLU A 7 21.41 -18.22 -5.36
CA GLU A 7 22.75 -18.81 -5.40
C GLU A 7 23.02 -19.80 -4.27
N TYR A 8 22.45 -19.57 -3.08
CA TYR A 8 22.58 -20.49 -1.94
C TYR A 8 21.54 -21.62 -1.91
N ARG A 9 20.39 -21.49 -2.60
CA ARG A 9 19.36 -22.54 -2.76
C ARG A 9 19.92 -23.83 -3.36
N HIS A 10 20.90 -23.73 -4.24
CA HIS A 10 21.48 -24.87 -4.95
C HIS A 10 22.66 -25.53 -4.21
N LYS A 11 23.10 -24.98 -3.07
CA LYS A 11 24.29 -25.48 -2.35
C LYS A 11 24.00 -26.58 -1.33
N VAL A 12 22.80 -26.65 -0.77
CA VAL A 12 22.43 -27.63 0.27
C VAL A 12 21.01 -28.15 0.02
N ASP A 13 20.88 -29.45 -0.24
CA ASP A 13 19.63 -30.06 -0.74
C ASP A 13 18.68 -30.54 0.39
N THR A 14 18.73 -29.88 1.55
CA THR A 14 17.88 -30.22 2.70
C THR A 14 16.54 -29.48 2.62
N PRO A 15 15.39 -30.11 2.92
CA PRO A 15 14.06 -29.47 2.88
C PRO A 15 13.98 -28.18 3.72
N ARG A 16 14.57 -28.18 4.93
CA ARG A 16 14.63 -27.02 5.83
C ARG A 16 15.41 -25.83 5.25
N TRP A 17 16.40 -26.09 4.41
CA TRP A 17 17.22 -25.05 3.78
C TRP A 17 16.41 -24.32 2.71
N ARG A 18 15.72 -25.07 1.83
CA ARG A 18 14.85 -24.49 0.80
C ARG A 18 13.71 -23.66 1.41
N GLU A 19 13.04 -24.18 2.44
CA GLU A 19 11.95 -23.47 3.13
C GLU A 19 12.41 -22.16 3.77
N THR A 20 13.63 -22.11 4.32
CA THR A 20 14.21 -20.90 4.91
C THR A 20 14.46 -19.84 3.84
N TRP A 21 15.02 -20.23 2.69
CA TRP A 21 15.29 -19.28 1.60
C TRP A 21 14.02 -18.81 0.88
N ASP A 22 13.03 -19.67 0.71
CA ASP A 22 11.72 -19.29 0.17
C ASP A 22 11.06 -18.24 1.08
N ARG A 23 11.09 -18.43 2.41
CA ARG A 23 10.61 -17.42 3.38
C ARG A 23 11.40 -16.10 3.30
N CYS A 24 12.71 -16.14 3.14
CA CYS A 24 13.51 -14.91 2.99
C CYS A 24 13.14 -14.14 1.72
N ILE A 25 12.82 -14.83 0.62
CA ILE A 25 12.37 -14.21 -0.63
C ILE A 25 10.98 -13.60 -0.46
N GLU A 26 10.06 -14.32 0.20
CA GLU A 26 8.71 -13.85 0.51
C GLU A 26 8.75 -12.60 1.40
N ILE A 27 9.38 -12.69 2.56
CA ILE A 27 9.51 -11.57 3.52
C ILE A 27 10.24 -10.40 2.86
N GLY A 28 11.33 -10.67 2.13
CA GLY A 28 12.08 -9.64 1.40
C GLY A 28 11.27 -8.92 0.32
N SER A 29 10.15 -9.50 -0.13
CA SER A 29 9.22 -8.87 -1.08
C SER A 29 8.06 -8.16 -0.36
N TRP A 30 7.61 -8.68 0.78
CA TRP A 30 6.54 -8.07 1.57
C TRP A 30 6.97 -6.78 2.26
N VAL A 31 8.20 -6.73 2.79
CA VAL A 31 8.73 -5.55 3.48
C VAL A 31 8.66 -4.28 2.60
N PRO A 32 9.23 -4.23 1.39
CA PRO A 32 9.16 -3.03 0.56
C PRO A 32 7.73 -2.69 0.12
N ALA A 33 6.90 -3.70 -0.18
CA ALA A 33 5.50 -3.50 -0.55
C ALA A 33 4.67 -2.85 0.58
N PHE A 34 4.93 -3.25 1.82
CA PHE A 34 4.29 -2.71 3.01
C PHE A 34 4.81 -1.31 3.36
N LEU A 35 6.13 -1.13 3.40
CA LEU A 35 6.75 0.15 3.77
C LEU A 35 6.35 1.28 2.82
N TRP A 36 6.14 0.99 1.53
CA TRP A 36 5.68 1.99 0.58
C TRP A 36 4.32 2.59 0.96
N GLY A 37 3.37 1.75 1.41
CA GLY A 37 2.06 2.22 1.86
C GLY A 37 2.10 2.98 3.17
N VAL A 38 2.98 2.57 4.11
CA VAL A 38 3.21 3.30 5.38
C VAL A 38 3.72 4.72 5.10
N ILE A 39 4.64 4.87 4.15
CA ILE A 39 5.15 6.18 3.73
C ILE A 39 4.03 7.02 3.12
N PHE A 40 3.26 6.45 2.18
CA PHE A 40 2.18 7.17 1.50
C PHE A 40 1.08 7.63 2.47
N ALA A 41 0.70 6.78 3.43
CA ALA A 41 -0.27 7.14 4.45
C ALA A 41 0.24 8.23 5.40
N ASN A 42 1.53 8.22 5.76
CA ASN A 42 2.13 9.33 6.51
C ASN A 42 2.13 10.64 5.71
N LEU A 43 2.33 10.59 4.39
CA LEU A 43 2.22 11.77 3.53
C LEU A 43 0.78 12.31 3.51
N VAL A 44 -0.23 11.44 3.38
CA VAL A 44 -1.65 11.82 3.38
C VAL A 44 -2.09 12.42 4.72
N ARG A 45 -1.61 11.85 5.83
CA ARG A 45 -1.87 12.37 7.18
C ARG A 45 -1.30 13.76 7.40
N GLY A 46 -0.25 14.11 6.66
CA GLY A 46 0.57 15.29 6.90
C GLY A 46 1.63 15.00 7.95
N VAL A 47 2.85 15.47 7.70
CA VAL A 47 3.94 15.40 8.67
C VAL A 47 3.89 16.66 9.52
N GLU A 48 3.81 16.50 10.85
CA GLU A 48 3.98 17.62 11.77
C GLU A 48 5.45 18.09 11.75
N ILE A 49 5.67 19.25 11.15
CA ILE A 49 6.97 19.93 11.11
C ILE A 49 6.86 21.10 12.09
N SER A 50 7.64 21.08 13.17
CA SER A 50 7.85 22.23 14.04
C SER A 50 9.31 22.64 13.94
N ASP A 51 9.59 23.94 13.76
CA ASP A 51 10.97 24.48 13.65
C ASP A 51 11.88 23.76 12.65
N MET A 52 11.37 23.40 11.46
CA MET A 52 12.10 22.61 10.45
C MET A 52 12.66 21.26 10.96
N GLN A 53 12.19 20.77 12.10
CA GLN A 53 12.56 19.46 12.65
C GLN A 53 11.35 18.53 12.63
N TYR A 54 11.59 17.29 12.22
CA TYR A 54 10.60 16.23 12.26
C TYR A 54 10.36 15.82 13.71
N VAL A 55 9.24 16.26 14.30
CA VAL A 55 8.93 16.01 15.72
C VAL A 55 8.29 14.64 15.94
N GLY A 56 7.83 13.98 14.87
CA GLY A 56 7.03 12.75 14.95
C GLY A 56 7.75 11.49 15.48
N GLY A 57 9.09 11.47 15.51
CA GLY A 57 9.87 10.30 15.91
C GLY A 57 9.52 8.99 15.16
N LEU A 58 10.04 7.85 15.61
CA LEU A 58 9.66 6.53 15.05
C LEU A 58 8.18 6.18 15.34
N ALA A 59 7.59 6.79 16.37
CA ALA A 59 6.20 6.55 16.76
C ALA A 59 5.19 7.01 15.68
N ALA A 60 5.48 8.10 14.97
CA ALA A 60 4.67 8.54 13.83
C ALA A 60 4.67 7.52 12.66
N ILE A 61 5.70 6.68 12.55
CA ILE A 61 5.78 5.63 11.51
C ILE A 61 4.86 4.45 11.86
N PHE A 62 4.71 4.13 13.16
CA PHE A 62 3.88 3.03 13.66
C PHE A 62 2.43 3.45 13.98
N ASP A 63 1.98 4.58 13.47
CA ASP A 63 0.59 5.02 13.64
C ASP A 63 -0.39 4.01 12.99
N PRO A 64 -1.52 3.66 13.64
CA PRO A 64 -2.50 2.73 13.08
C PRO A 64 -2.99 3.09 11.67
N PHE A 65 -3.11 4.38 11.35
CA PHE A 65 -3.47 4.84 10.01
C PHE A 65 -2.39 4.51 8.98
N ALA A 66 -1.12 4.68 9.36
CA ALA A 66 0.01 4.37 8.51
C ALA A 66 0.18 2.86 8.28
N LEU A 67 -0.01 2.05 9.33
CA LEU A 67 0.02 0.59 9.23
C LEU A 67 -1.09 0.05 8.32
N LEU A 68 -2.29 0.61 8.40
CA LEU A 68 -3.37 0.27 7.48
C LEU A 68 -3.02 0.65 6.03
N GLY A 69 -2.41 1.81 5.80
CA GLY A 69 -1.91 2.19 4.48
C GLY A 69 -0.90 1.19 3.91
N GLY A 70 0.00 0.68 4.75
CA GLY A 70 0.92 -0.40 4.39
C GLY A 70 0.21 -1.72 4.05
N LEU A 71 -0.84 -2.09 4.79
CA LEU A 71 -1.65 -3.26 4.48
C LEU A 71 -2.41 -3.12 3.16
N VAL A 72 -2.89 -1.92 2.84
CA VAL A 72 -3.52 -1.63 1.54
C VAL A 72 -2.56 -1.93 0.40
N THR A 73 -1.36 -1.35 0.39
CA THR A 73 -0.40 -1.57 -0.69
C THR A 73 0.07 -3.02 -0.76
N LEU A 74 0.31 -3.67 0.37
CA LEU A 74 0.68 -5.09 0.43
C LEU A 74 -0.40 -5.98 -0.20
N SER A 75 -1.67 -5.77 0.20
CA SER A 75 -2.81 -6.56 -0.29
C SER A 75 -3.06 -6.34 -1.80
N LEU A 76 -2.86 -5.11 -2.27
CA LEU A 76 -2.93 -4.77 -3.69
C LEU A 76 -1.84 -5.50 -4.50
N PHE A 77 -0.59 -5.49 -4.03
CA PHE A 77 0.50 -6.20 -4.68
C PHE A 77 0.28 -7.71 -4.69
N LEU A 78 -0.25 -8.28 -3.59
CA LEU A 78 -0.59 -9.70 -3.52
C LEU A 78 -1.67 -10.08 -4.54
N THR A 79 -2.75 -9.30 -4.62
CA THR A 79 -3.82 -9.52 -5.58
C THR A 79 -3.32 -9.38 -7.02
N HIS A 80 -2.52 -8.34 -7.30
CA HIS A 80 -1.92 -8.13 -8.60
C HIS A 80 -0.99 -9.29 -9.00
N GLY A 81 -0.17 -9.77 -8.07
CA GLY A 81 0.71 -10.93 -8.27
C GLY A 81 -0.07 -12.21 -8.59
N ALA A 82 -1.21 -12.45 -7.92
CA ALA A 82 -2.06 -13.60 -8.19
C ALA A 82 -2.71 -13.55 -9.59
N VAL A 83 -3.19 -12.37 -10.00
CA VAL A 83 -3.72 -12.14 -11.35
C VAL A 83 -2.62 -12.31 -12.40
N PHE A 84 -1.44 -11.74 -12.17
CA PHE A 84 -0.30 -11.88 -13.08
C PHE A 84 0.13 -13.34 -13.24
N LEU A 85 0.17 -14.11 -12.15
CA LEU A 85 0.44 -15.55 -12.18
C LEU A 85 -0.62 -16.31 -12.97
N ALA A 86 -1.89 -15.97 -12.83
CA ALA A 86 -2.97 -16.60 -13.59
C ALA A 86 -2.85 -16.34 -15.11
N LEU A 87 -2.29 -15.19 -15.50
CA LEU A 87 -2.05 -14.84 -16.91
C LEU A 87 -0.77 -15.48 -17.47
N LYS A 88 0.24 -15.71 -16.63
CA LYS A 88 1.57 -16.22 -17.05
C LYS A 88 1.75 -17.73 -16.89
N THR A 89 0.84 -18.43 -16.22
CA THR A 89 0.94 -19.89 -15.99
C THR A 89 -0.13 -20.64 -16.77
N ALA A 90 0.08 -21.94 -16.98
CA ALA A 90 -0.86 -22.84 -17.63
C ALA A 90 -1.12 -24.08 -16.74
N GLY A 91 -2.23 -24.78 -16.99
CA GLY A 91 -2.57 -26.03 -16.31
C GLY A 91 -2.92 -25.83 -14.83
N ASP A 92 -2.37 -26.68 -13.96
CA ASP A 92 -2.77 -26.76 -12.55
C ASP A 92 -2.42 -25.49 -11.77
N TYR A 93 -1.25 -24.90 -12.05
CA TYR A 93 -0.82 -23.65 -11.43
C TYR A 93 -1.72 -22.47 -11.80
N GLN A 94 -2.20 -22.43 -13.06
CA GLN A 94 -3.13 -21.42 -13.53
C GLN A 94 -4.47 -21.51 -12.79
N ARG A 95 -5.04 -22.73 -12.67
CA ARG A 95 -6.31 -22.93 -11.96
C ARG A 95 -6.21 -22.50 -10.50
N ARG A 96 -5.09 -22.79 -9.83
CA ARG A 96 -4.85 -22.36 -8.45
C ARG A 96 -4.72 -20.83 -8.35
N ALA A 97 -3.99 -20.20 -9.25
CA ALA A 97 -3.85 -18.73 -9.28
C ALA A 97 -5.19 -18.03 -9.55
N MET A 98 -5.99 -18.54 -10.50
CA MET A 98 -7.34 -18.02 -10.79
C MET A 98 -8.30 -18.16 -9.61
N ALA A 99 -8.18 -19.23 -8.81
CA ALA A 99 -8.99 -19.40 -7.60
C ALA A 99 -8.52 -18.49 -6.44
N LEU A 100 -7.22 -18.16 -6.38
CA LEU A 100 -6.65 -17.28 -5.35
C LEU A 100 -6.91 -15.80 -5.64
N ALA A 101 -6.91 -15.38 -6.90
CA ALA A 101 -7.13 -13.99 -7.29
C ALA A 101 -8.39 -13.36 -6.65
N PRO A 102 -9.60 -13.93 -6.76
CA PRO A 102 -10.79 -13.35 -6.13
C PRO A 102 -10.75 -13.44 -4.60
N ARG A 103 -10.14 -14.49 -4.03
CA ARG A 103 -10.01 -14.66 -2.57
C ARG A 103 -9.10 -13.62 -1.94
N LEU A 104 -8.09 -13.14 -2.68
CA LEU A 104 -7.21 -12.05 -2.26
C LEU A 104 -7.81 -10.69 -2.58
N ALA A 105 -8.56 -10.56 -3.69
CA ALA A 105 -9.18 -9.31 -4.09
C ALA A 105 -10.22 -8.81 -3.07
N VAL A 106 -11.06 -9.68 -2.52
CA VAL A 106 -12.09 -9.30 -1.53
C VAL A 106 -11.50 -8.66 -0.27
N PRO A 107 -10.59 -9.29 0.49
CA PRO A 107 -9.98 -8.66 1.66
C PRO A 107 -9.15 -7.43 1.28
N SER A 108 -8.48 -7.42 0.12
CA SER A 108 -7.72 -6.24 -0.34
C SER A 108 -8.65 -5.04 -0.57
N ALA A 109 -9.80 -5.26 -1.22
CA ALA A 109 -10.80 -4.24 -1.44
C ALA A 109 -11.39 -3.74 -0.11
N LEU A 110 -11.72 -4.65 0.82
CA LEU A 110 -12.23 -4.29 2.13
C LEU A 110 -11.26 -3.42 2.92
N VAL A 111 -9.99 -3.82 3.04
CA VAL A 111 -8.96 -3.04 3.74
C VAL A 111 -8.77 -1.68 3.08
N THR A 112 -8.78 -1.61 1.75
CA THR A 112 -8.67 -0.36 1.00
C THR A 112 -9.85 0.57 1.27
N VAL A 113 -11.08 0.05 1.24
CA VAL A 113 -12.30 0.84 1.52
C VAL A 113 -12.30 1.35 2.95
N VAL A 114 -11.99 0.49 3.93
CA VAL A 114 -11.92 0.88 5.35
C VAL A 114 -10.88 2.00 5.54
N TRP A 115 -9.69 1.84 4.97
CA TRP A 115 -8.65 2.86 5.06
C TRP A 115 -9.04 4.17 4.36
N ALA A 116 -9.64 4.11 3.17
CA ALA A 116 -10.08 5.29 2.43
C ALA A 116 -11.19 6.05 3.16
N VAL A 117 -12.17 5.35 3.74
CA VAL A 117 -13.24 5.96 4.54
C VAL A 117 -12.66 6.63 5.78
N TRP A 118 -11.72 5.98 6.48
CA TRP A 118 -11.03 6.60 7.62
C TRP A 118 -10.23 7.83 7.17
N ALA A 119 -9.47 7.74 6.08
CA ALA A 119 -8.70 8.86 5.54
C ALA A 119 -9.60 10.08 5.23
N GLN A 120 -10.75 9.85 4.60
CA GLN A 120 -11.74 10.88 4.34
C GLN A 120 -12.30 11.47 5.65
N ALA A 121 -12.77 10.64 6.58
CA ALA A 121 -13.35 11.13 7.83
C ALA A 121 -12.35 11.90 8.72
N ALA A 122 -11.09 11.49 8.75
CA ALA A 122 -10.06 12.09 9.60
C ALA A 122 -9.42 13.34 8.99
N HIS A 123 -9.19 13.35 7.67
CA HIS A 123 -8.38 14.37 7.00
C HIS A 123 -9.15 15.24 5.99
N ALA A 124 -10.35 14.86 5.55
CA ALA A 124 -11.18 15.73 4.72
C ALA A 124 -11.90 16.79 5.58
N ARG A 125 -11.15 17.78 6.09
CA ARG A 125 -11.68 18.97 6.78
C ARG A 125 -11.79 20.22 5.89
N GLN A 126 -11.60 20.11 4.57
CA GLN A 126 -11.83 21.21 3.63
C GLN A 126 -12.93 20.85 2.63
N GLY A 127 -14.02 21.62 2.70
CA GLY A 127 -15.23 21.43 1.92
C GLY A 127 -14.97 21.41 0.41
N TRP A 128 -15.76 20.57 -0.26
CA TRP A 128 -16.02 20.54 -1.70
C TRP A 128 -15.33 21.67 -2.49
N THR A 129 -14.15 21.39 -3.03
CA THR A 129 -13.33 22.36 -3.78
C THR A 129 -14.03 22.95 -5.01
N TRP A 130 -15.02 22.23 -5.56
CA TRP A 130 -15.85 22.69 -6.68
C TRP A 130 -16.90 23.75 -6.32
N GLY A 131 -17.14 24.04 -5.04
CA GLY A 131 -18.12 25.05 -4.60
C GLY A 131 -17.60 26.48 -4.48
N SER A 132 -16.28 26.68 -4.40
CA SER A 132 -15.68 27.98 -4.07
C SER A 132 -15.50 28.93 -5.26
N TRP A 133 -15.62 28.45 -6.50
CA TRP A 133 -15.46 29.29 -7.70
C TRP A 133 -16.70 30.17 -8.00
N ARG A 134 -17.86 29.87 -7.39
CA ARG A 134 -19.12 30.57 -7.68
C ARG A 134 -19.26 31.94 -6.98
N SER A 135 -18.37 32.31 -6.06
CA SER A 135 -18.51 33.55 -5.27
C SER A 135 -17.69 34.75 -5.77
N SER A 136 -16.88 34.62 -6.82
CA SER A 136 -16.00 35.70 -7.30
C SER A 136 -16.51 36.49 -8.51
N SER A 137 -17.63 36.11 -9.14
CA SER A 137 -18.06 36.73 -10.40
C SER A 137 -19.04 37.91 -10.27
N SER A 138 -19.38 38.39 -9.07
CA SER A 138 -20.42 39.41 -8.89
C SER A 138 -19.94 40.76 -8.31
N ARG A 139 -18.66 41.11 -8.44
CA ARG A 139 -18.20 42.44 -8.00
C ARG A 139 -17.33 43.14 -9.05
N SER A 140 -18.00 43.72 -10.03
CA SER A 140 -17.51 44.87 -10.78
C SER A 140 -18.66 45.84 -11.06
N PRO A 141 -18.98 46.79 -10.16
CA PRO A 141 -19.69 47.99 -10.54
C PRO A 141 -18.69 48.97 -11.18
N GLU A 142 -19.03 49.41 -12.38
CA GLU A 142 -18.51 50.63 -13.01
C GLU A 142 -18.63 51.84 -12.08
N SER A 143 -17.65 52.74 -12.12
CA SER A 143 -17.81 54.22 -12.09
C SER A 143 -16.42 54.87 -12.13
N SER A 144 -16.09 55.52 -13.26
CA SER A 144 -16.00 56.98 -13.45
C SER A 144 -14.60 57.56 -13.20
#